data_AF-A0A958VZ63-F1
#
_entry.id   AF-A0A958VZ63-F1
#
_cell.length_a   1.000
_cell.length_b   1.000
_cell.length_c   1.000
_cell.angle_alpha   90.00
_cell.angle_beta   90.00
_cell.angle_gamma   90.00
#
_symmetry.space_group_name_H-M   'P 1'
#
loop_
_entity.id
_entity.type
_entity.pdbx_description
1 polymer ?
#
loop_
_entity_poly.entity_id
_entity_poly.type
_entity_poly.pdbx_seq_one_letter_code
_entity_poly.pdbx_strand_id
1 'polypeptide(L)' 'CKASLQKLCALFALTQIEKNKGWYLEHDYMEGVKTKAIRKQINKLVWEVRQEAVPLVEAFKIPDSCLSAPIVV' A
#
# COMPACT_ATOMS: atom_id res chain seq x y z
N CYS A 1 10.10 -12.96 -6.05
CA CYS A 1 8.99 -12.30 -5.32
C CYS A 1 9.42 -11.44 -4.13
N LYS A 2 10.63 -11.61 -3.54
CA LYS A 2 11.06 -10.82 -2.37
C LYS A 2 10.95 -9.30 -2.58
N ALA A 3 11.42 -8.78 -3.72
CA ALA A 3 11.35 -7.36 -4.03
C ALA A 3 9.91 -6.83 -4.10
N SER A 4 9.00 -7.53 -4.79
CA SER A 4 7.59 -7.16 -4.91
C SER A 4 6.88 -7.13 -3.54
N LEU A 5 7.12 -8.15 -2.72
CA LEU A 5 6.56 -8.22 -1.36
C LEU A 5 7.15 -7.16 -0.43
N GLN A 6 8.44 -6.80 -0.60
CA GLN A 6 9.05 -5.68 0.13
C GLN A 6 8.39 -4.34 -0.21
N LYS A 7 8.02 -4.10 -1.48
CA LYS A 7 7.24 -2.92 -1.87
C LYS A 7 5.88 -2.89 -1.19
N LEU A 8 5.16 -4.02 -1.17
CA LEU A 8 3.86 -4.13 -0.48
C LEU A 8 3.99 -3.90 1.04
N CYS A 9 5.02 -4.46 1.67
CA CYS A 9 5.31 -4.25 3.09
C CYS A 9 5.58 -2.78 3.39
N ALA A 10 6.43 -2.13 2.59
CA ALA A 10 6.72 -0.69 2.72
C ALA A 10 5.46 0.16 2.50
N LEU A 11 4.66 -0.16 1.48
CA LEU A 11 3.40 0.53 1.21
C LEU A 11 2.42 0.40 2.38
N PHE A 12 2.29 -0.80 2.95
CA PHE A 12 1.45 -1.05 4.12
C PHE A 12 1.93 -0.23 5.32
N ALA A 13 3.21 -0.32 5.67
CA ALA A 13 3.79 0.39 6.81
C ALA A 13 3.60 1.91 6.69
N LEU A 14 3.92 2.49 5.54
CA LEU A 14 3.76 3.93 5.32
C LEU A 14 2.29 4.37 5.34
N THR A 15 1.38 3.56 4.79
CA THR A 15 -0.06 3.84 4.83
C THR A 15 -0.59 3.83 6.26
N GLN A 16 -0.13 2.89 7.10
CA GLN A 16 -0.48 2.89 8.53
C GLN A 16 0.05 4.12 9.25
N ILE A 17 1.29 4.54 8.97
CA ILE A 17 1.86 5.75 9.55
C ILE A 17 1.07 6.99 9.12
N GLU A 18 0.75 7.13 7.82
CA GLU A 18 -0.03 8.28 7.31
C GLU A 18 -1.44 8.32 7.90
N LYS A 19 -2.08 7.16 8.11
CA LYS A 19 -3.39 7.05 8.77
C LYS A 19 -3.35 7.54 10.22
N ASN A 20 -2.26 7.25 10.94
CA ASN A 20 -2.10 7.57 12.36
C ASN A 20 -1.23 8.83 12.60
N LYS A 21 -0.95 9.63 11.55
CA LYS A 21 -0.07 10.81 11.63
C LYS A 21 -0.48 11.86 12.66
N GLY A 22 -1.76 11.93 13.03
CA GLY A 22 -2.24 12.84 14.07
C GLY A 22 -1.50 12.63 15.39
N TRP A 23 -1.46 11.37 15.86
CA TRP A 23 -0.76 11.01 17.09
C TRP A 23 0.74 11.35 17.02
N TYR A 24 1.40 11.08 15.89
CA TYR A 24 2.83 11.39 15.71
C TYR A 24 3.11 12.91 15.67
N LEU A 25 2.18 13.70 15.14
CA LEU A 25 2.28 15.17 15.12
C LEU A 25 2.02 15.77 16.49
N GLU A 26 1.04 15.25 17.23
CA GLU A 26 0.68 15.72 18.58
C GLU A 26 1.79 15.50 19.61
N HIS A 27 2.62 14.48 19.41
CA HIS A 27 3.74 14.14 20.30
C HIS A 27 5.09 14.64 19.77
N ASP A 28 5.10 15.54 18.77
CA ASP A 28 6.30 16.07 18.12
C ASP A 28 7.27 15.00 17.58
N TYR A 29 6.79 13.77 17.40
CA TYR A 29 7.58 12.66 16.84
C TYR A 29 7.79 12.85 15.33
N MET A 30 6.83 13.51 14.67
CA MET A 30 6.91 13.89 13.27
C MET A 30 6.60 15.37 13.07
N GLU A 31 7.25 15.94 12.07
CA GLU A 31 6.94 17.28 11.59
C GLU A 31 6.03 17.20 10.35
N GLY A 32 5.31 18.30 10.07
CA GLY A 32 4.45 18.42 8.89
C GLY A 32 5.17 18.11 7.57
N VAL A 33 6.47 18.42 7.46
CA VAL A 33 7.27 18.10 6.26
C VAL A 33 7.43 16.58 6.10
N LYS A 34 7.65 15.84 7.19
CA LYS A 34 7.79 14.38 7.16
C LYS A 34 6.49 13.70 6.71
N THR A 35 5.34 14.15 7.20
CA THR A 35 4.03 13.60 6.78
C THR A 35 3.76 13.84 5.29
N LYS A 36 4.13 15.02 4.77
CA LYS A 36 4.05 15.29 3.31
C LYS A 36 4.98 14.38 2.50
N ALA A 37 6.19 14.11 3.00
CA ALA A 37 7.14 13.21 2.35
C ALA A 37 6.64 11.76 2.34
N ILE A 38 6.04 11.28 3.44
CA ILE A 38 5.40 9.96 3.53
C ILE A 38 4.31 9.82 2.46
N ARG A 39 3.42 10.82 2.32
CA ARG A 39 2.40 10.79 1.27
C ARG A 39 2.98 10.71 -0.15
N LYS A 40 4.04 11.46 -0.43
CA LYS A 40 4.75 11.38 -1.73
C LYS A 40 5.33 9.98 -1.96
N GLN A 41 5.90 9.38 -0.92
CA GLN A 41 6.48 8.03 -1.01
C GLN A 41 5.41 6.96 -1.20
N ILE A 42 4.26 7.08 -0.55
CA ILE A 42 3.09 6.21 -0.80
C ILE A 42 2.68 6.29 -2.27
N ASN A 43 2.53 7.50 -2.83
CA ASN A 43 2.14 7.67 -4.23
C ASN A 43 3.15 7.03 -5.19
N LYS A 44 4.44 7.17 -4.90
CA LYS A 44 5.51 6.51 -5.68
C LYS A 44 5.39 4.99 -5.61
N LEU A 45 5.24 4.43 -4.41
CA LEU A 45 5.10 2.98 -4.23
C LEU A 45 3.84 2.43 -4.91
N VAL A 46 2.71 3.14 -4.85
CA VAL A 46 1.50 2.75 -5.58
C VAL A 46 1.77 2.70 -7.09
N TRP A 47 2.49 3.69 -7.63
CA TRP A 47 2.85 3.70 -9.05
C TRP A 47 3.74 2.52 -9.45
N GLU A 48 4.70 2.16 -8.60
CA GLU A 48 5.57 1.00 -8.81
C GLU A 48 4.81 -0.33 -8.68
N VAL A 49 3.97 -0.49 -7.65
CA VAL A 49 3.19 -1.71 -7.40
C VAL A 49 2.15 -1.93 -8.48
N ARG A 50 1.60 -0.86 -9.08
CA ARG A 50 0.61 -0.95 -10.16
C ARG A 50 1.05 -1.87 -11.31
N GLN A 51 2.34 -1.85 -11.67
CA GLN A 51 2.88 -2.68 -12.75
C GLN A 51 2.80 -4.19 -12.44
N GLU A 52 2.74 -4.54 -11.17
CA GLU A 52 2.71 -5.91 -10.67
C GLU A 52 1.35 -6.27 -10.04
N ALA A 53 0.35 -5.38 -10.09
CA ALA A 53 -0.88 -5.52 -9.32
C ALA A 53 -1.71 -6.75 -9.73
N VAL A 54 -1.92 -6.96 -11.04
CA VAL A 54 -2.66 -8.13 -11.56
C VAL A 54 -1.98 -9.44 -11.17
N PRO A 55 -0.69 -9.69 -11.46
CA PRO A 55 -0.06 -10.95 -11.08
C PRO A 55 0.02 -11.15 -9.55
N LEU A 56 0.06 -10.08 -8.76
CA LEU A 56 0.01 -10.17 -7.30
C LEU A 56 -1.36 -10.67 -6.78
N VAL A 57 -2.47 -10.27 -7.40
CA VAL A 57 -3.81 -10.77 -7.00
C VAL A 57 -4.08 -12.17 -7.57
N GLU A 58 -3.65 -12.45 -8.80
CA GLU A 58 -3.75 -13.79 -9.41
C GLU A 58 -2.94 -14.84 -8.63
N ALA A 59 -1.85 -14.43 -7.96
CA ALA A 59 -1.04 -15.32 -7.13
C ALA A 59 -1.82 -15.96 -5.96
N PHE A 60 -2.97 -15.39 -5.55
CA PHE A 60 -3.85 -16.03 -4.56
C PHE A 60 -4.56 -17.28 -5.10
N LYS A 61 -4.61 -17.47 -6.44
CA LYS A 61 -5.23 -18.63 -7.10
C LYS A 61 -6.65 -18.91 -6.58
N ILE A 62 -7.44 -17.85 -6.42
CA ILE A 62 -8.83 -17.96 -5.99
C ILE A 62 -9.63 -18.53 -7.17
N PRO A 63 -10.35 -19.66 -7.01
CA PRO A 63 -11.17 -20.20 -8.09
C PRO A 63 -12.29 -19.24 -8.51
N ASP A 64 -12.64 -19.22 -9.80
CA ASP A 64 -13.72 -18.37 -10.32
C ASP A 64 -15.08 -18.64 -9.63
N SER A 65 -15.32 -19.88 -9.21
CA SER A 65 -16.52 -20.24 -8.45
C SER A 65 -16.61 -19.52 -7.09
N CYS A 66 -15.48 -19.09 -6.53
CA CYS A 66 -15.40 -18.28 -5.33
C CYS A 66 -15.46 -16.76 -5.63
N LEU A 67 -15.23 -16.34 -6.87
CA LEU A 67 -15.27 -14.95 -7.30
C LEU A 67 -16.69 -14.58 -7.75
N SER A 68 -17.61 -14.46 -6.81
CA SER A 68 -19.03 -14.11 -7.10
C SER A 68 -19.28 -12.61 -7.32
N ALA A 69 -18.24 -11.81 -7.56
CA ALA A 69 -18.35 -10.36 -7.69
C ALA A 69 -18.76 -9.97 -9.13
N PRO A 70 -19.87 -9.22 -9.33
CA PRO A 70 -20.36 -8.85 -10.67
C PRO A 70 -19.41 -7.98 -11.52
N ILE A 71 -18.37 -7.45 -10.89
CA ILE A 71 -17.38 -6.55 -11.49
C ILE A 71 -16.14 -7.32 -12.01
N VAL A 72 -16.07 -8.62 -11.73
CA VAL A 72 -14.95 -9.50 -12.05
C VAL A 72 -15.19 -10.28 -13.36
N VAL A 73 -16.37 -10.10 -13.97
CA VAL A 73 -16.80 -10.71 -15.25
C VAL A 73 -16.52 -9.81 -16.44
#